data_AF-A0A932Z6H6-F1
#
_entry.id   AF-A0A932Z6H6-F1
#
_cell.length_a   1.000
_cell.length_b   1.000
_cell.length_c   1.000
_cell.angle_alpha   90.00
_cell.angle_beta   90.00
_cell.angle_gamma   90.00
#
_symmetry.space_group_name_H-M   'P 1'
#
loop_
_entity.id
_entity.type
_entity.pdbx_description
1 polymer ?
#
loop_
_entity_poly.entity_id
_entity_poly.type
_entity_poly.pdbx_seq_one_letter_code
_entity_poly.pdbx_strand_id
1 'polypeptide(L)'
;NIPINSESAFDQQRAIEWIRIERYWEGEFPNVKARFLPVLCQQCGNAPCEPVCPVFATYHNNEGLNVQVYNRCIGTRFCQNNCPYHVRFFNWFQPVWPEALHNHLNPDVTVRDRGIMEKCTFCIQRIRRGELDASRERRDVRDGDIQPACVQACPTDTLVFGDGNDPDSRVSKLKQDERRFKLMEHLGTDVNVTYLKKVDLEAKEKAHA
;
A
#
# COMPACT_ATOMS: atom_id res chain seq x y z
N ASN A 1 -7.64 -11.37 3.91
CA ASN A 1 -7.16 -12.75 3.64
C ASN A 1 -5.64 -12.84 3.67
N ILE A 2 -4.95 -11.98 4.43
CA ILE A 2 -3.51 -12.12 4.65
C ILE A 2 -3.33 -13.26 5.65
N PRO A 3 -2.37 -14.18 5.45
CA PRO A 3 -2.14 -15.27 6.40
C PRO A 3 -1.68 -14.75 7.76
N ILE A 4 -1.85 -15.58 8.78
CA ILE A 4 -1.40 -15.26 10.14
C ILE A 4 0.13 -15.28 10.17
N ASN A 5 0.73 -14.20 10.65
CA ASN A 5 2.17 -14.15 10.90
C ASN A 5 2.47 -14.88 12.21
N SER A 6 3.18 -16.01 12.14
CA SER A 6 3.73 -16.69 13.31
C SER A 6 5.03 -16.01 13.78
N GLU A 7 5.38 -16.20 15.05
CA GLU A 7 6.68 -15.79 15.61
C GLU A 7 7.85 -16.27 14.74
N SER A 8 7.85 -17.55 14.39
CA SER A 8 8.88 -18.15 13.52
C SER A 8 8.98 -17.51 12.13
N ALA A 9 7.86 -17.05 11.55
CA ALA A 9 7.85 -16.36 10.26
C ALA A 9 8.35 -14.92 10.41
N PHE A 10 8.02 -14.27 11.53
CA PHE A 10 8.49 -12.93 11.85
C PHE A 10 10.01 -12.91 12.05
N ASP A 11 10.56 -13.83 12.85
CA ASP A 11 12.00 -13.94 13.12
C ASP A 11 12.83 -14.20 11.85
N GLN A 12 12.24 -14.91 10.88
CA GLN A 12 12.84 -15.16 9.57
C GLN A 12 12.64 -14.00 8.58
N GLN A 13 12.04 -12.89 9.01
CA GLN A 13 11.71 -11.72 8.18
C GLN A 13 10.78 -12.06 7.01
N ARG A 14 9.81 -12.94 7.26
CA ARG A 14 8.81 -13.42 6.27
C ARG A 14 7.38 -13.01 6.62
N ALA A 15 7.22 -12.12 7.59
CA ALA A 15 5.91 -11.57 7.92
C ALA A 15 5.28 -10.88 6.70
N ILE A 16 4.00 -11.13 6.48
CA ILE A 16 3.24 -10.57 5.36
C ILE A 16 2.40 -9.42 5.89
N GLU A 17 2.79 -8.20 5.52
CA GLU A 17 2.17 -6.96 6.00
C GLU A 17 2.06 -5.96 4.86
N TRP A 18 0.94 -5.98 4.13
CA TRP A 18 0.78 -5.14 2.93
C TRP A 18 0.89 -3.63 3.20
N ILE A 19 0.69 -3.23 4.45
CA ILE A 19 1.01 -1.92 5.01
C ILE A 19 1.80 -2.16 6.30
N ARG A 20 2.99 -1.57 6.39
CA ARG A 20 3.85 -1.61 7.59
C ARG A 20 3.99 -0.21 8.16
N ILE A 21 4.04 -0.07 9.48
CA ILE A 21 4.25 1.22 10.12
C ILE A 21 5.71 1.29 10.58
N GLU A 22 6.52 2.02 9.82
CA GLU A 22 7.93 2.20 10.15
C GLU A 22 8.10 3.22 11.26
N ARG A 23 8.94 2.90 12.23
CA ARG A 23 9.30 3.80 13.32
C ARG A 23 10.74 4.29 13.14
N TYR A 24 10.89 5.59 12.95
CA TYR A 24 12.17 6.28 12.91
C TYR A 24 12.40 7.04 14.21
N TRP A 25 13.63 7.08 14.67
CA TRP A 25 14.04 7.88 15.83
C TRP A 25 14.78 9.12 15.35
N GLU A 26 14.35 10.28 15.81
CA GLU A 26 14.94 11.58 15.46
C GLU A 26 15.43 12.28 16.73
N GLY A 27 16.57 12.96 16.65
CA GLY A 27 17.18 13.67 17.78
C GLY A 27 18.22 12.86 18.53
N GLU A 28 18.72 13.44 19.62
CA GLU A 28 19.76 12.86 20.48
C GLU A 28 19.25 12.74 21.91
N PHE A 29 19.71 11.73 22.65
CA PHE A 29 19.34 11.54 24.04
C PHE A 29 19.71 12.78 24.88
N PRO A 30 18.82 13.30 25.75
CA PRO A 30 17.52 12.74 26.15
C PRO A 30 16.32 13.14 25.28
N ASN A 31 16.51 14.00 24.28
CA ASN A 31 15.45 14.57 23.45
C ASN A 31 15.20 13.75 22.16
N VAL A 32 14.97 12.45 22.31
CA VAL A 32 14.66 11.56 21.17
C VAL A 32 13.16 11.54 20.92
N LYS A 33 12.73 11.79 19.67
CA LYS A 33 11.34 11.71 19.24
C LYS A 33 11.14 10.52 18.30
N ALA A 34 10.03 9.80 18.45
CA ALA A 34 9.61 8.78 17.50
C ALA A 34 8.79 9.40 16.37
N ARG A 35 9.10 9.03 15.14
CA ARG A 35 8.32 9.34 13.93
C ARG A 35 7.79 8.05 13.34
N PHE A 36 6.51 8.06 12.98
CA PHE A 36 5.85 6.91 12.35
C PHE A 36 5.58 7.22 10.87
N LEU A 37 5.84 6.24 10.00
CA LEU A 37 5.61 6.35 8.57
C LEU A 37 4.95 5.07 8.06
N PRO A 38 3.66 5.09 7.66
CA PRO A 38 3.02 3.94 7.07
C PRO A 38 3.57 3.71 5.64
N VAL A 39 4.27 2.60 5.42
CA VAL A 39 4.82 2.21 4.12
C VAL A 39 3.98 1.07 3.55
N LEU A 40 3.45 1.25 2.35
CA LEU A 40 2.69 0.25 1.60
C LEU A 40 3.16 0.21 0.14
N CYS A 41 2.53 -0.60 -0.71
CA CYS A 41 2.76 -0.45 -2.15
C CYS A 41 2.40 0.97 -2.61
N GLN A 42 3.39 1.66 -3.19
CA GLN A 42 3.25 3.03 -3.64
C GLN A 42 2.47 3.18 -4.96
N GLN A 43 2.07 2.04 -5.57
CA GLN A 43 1.49 1.93 -6.92
C GLN A 43 2.22 2.84 -7.93
N CYS A 44 3.55 2.69 -8.02
CA CYS A 44 4.44 3.46 -8.89
C CYS A 44 3.98 3.45 -10.35
N GLY A 45 3.79 4.59 -11.01
CA GLY A 45 3.51 4.66 -12.46
C GLY A 45 4.65 4.09 -13.30
N ASN A 46 5.90 4.42 -12.96
CA ASN A 46 7.09 3.75 -13.49
C ASN A 46 7.52 2.62 -12.55
N ALA A 47 6.72 1.56 -12.46
CA ALA A 47 6.98 0.47 -11.51
C ALA A 47 8.18 -0.41 -11.93
N PRO A 48 9.29 -0.41 -11.17
CA PRO A 48 10.44 -1.27 -11.46
C PRO A 48 10.10 -2.76 -11.26
N CYS A 49 9.11 -3.06 -10.42
CA CYS A 49 8.70 -4.43 -10.13
C CYS A 49 7.91 -5.12 -11.25
N GLU A 50 7.49 -4.40 -12.29
CA GLU A 50 6.75 -4.96 -13.44
C GLU A 50 7.62 -5.60 -14.52
N PRO A 51 8.57 -4.88 -15.15
CA PRO A 51 9.34 -5.42 -16.27
C PRO A 51 10.20 -6.63 -15.89
N VAL A 52 10.46 -6.81 -14.59
CA VAL A 52 11.22 -7.94 -14.05
C VAL A 52 10.41 -9.22 -13.88
N CYS A 53 9.09 -9.19 -14.09
CA CYS A 53 8.25 -10.37 -13.99
C CYS A 53 8.20 -11.12 -15.33
N PRO A 54 8.82 -12.31 -15.47
CA PRO A 54 8.94 -13.00 -16.76
C PRO A 54 7.60 -13.51 -17.32
N VAL A 55 6.56 -13.59 -16.48
CA VAL A 55 5.23 -14.12 -16.83
C VAL A 55 4.15 -13.04 -16.80
N PHE A 56 4.53 -11.77 -16.61
CA PHE A 56 3.60 -10.64 -16.55
C PHE A 56 2.49 -10.81 -15.49
N ALA A 57 2.84 -11.40 -14.34
CA ALA A 57 1.91 -11.52 -13.21
C ALA A 57 1.64 -10.17 -12.51
N THR A 58 2.39 -9.12 -12.87
CA THR A 58 2.17 -7.77 -12.40
C THR A 58 2.19 -6.82 -13.59
N TYR A 59 1.23 -5.89 -13.63
CA TYR A 59 1.05 -4.98 -14.76
C TYR A 59 0.26 -3.73 -14.31
N HIS A 60 0.37 -2.64 -15.05
CA HIS A 60 -0.47 -1.46 -14.85
C HIS A 60 -1.81 -1.58 -15.54
N ASN A 61 -2.88 -1.25 -14.83
CA ASN A 61 -4.20 -1.08 -15.44
C ASN A 61 -4.44 0.38 -15.86
N ASN A 62 -5.56 0.62 -16.53
CA ASN A 62 -5.95 1.94 -17.04
C ASN A 62 -6.32 2.94 -15.93
N GLU A 63 -6.49 2.49 -14.69
CA GLU A 63 -6.76 3.33 -13.51
C GLU A 63 -5.46 3.77 -12.82
N GLY A 64 -4.29 3.42 -13.37
CA GLY A 64 -2.99 3.73 -12.76
C GLY A 64 -2.63 2.84 -11.57
N LEU A 65 -3.35 1.74 -11.35
CA LEU A 65 -3.01 0.76 -10.34
C LEU A 65 -2.00 -0.23 -10.89
N ASN A 66 -0.95 -0.45 -10.11
CA ASN A 66 -0.13 -1.63 -10.29
C ASN A 66 -0.94 -2.85 -9.80
N VAL A 67 -1.30 -3.78 -10.67
CA VAL A 67 -2.13 -4.95 -10.33
C VAL A 67 -1.23 -6.17 -10.13
N GLN A 68 -1.53 -6.99 -9.12
CA GLN A 68 -0.90 -8.29 -8.91
C GLN A 68 -1.92 -9.38 -9.21
N VAL A 69 -1.65 -10.16 -10.25
CA VAL A 69 -2.43 -11.33 -10.65
C VAL A 69 -1.82 -12.55 -9.96
N TYR A 70 -2.49 -13.06 -8.93
CA TYR A 70 -1.94 -14.10 -8.05
C TYR A 70 -1.71 -15.43 -8.77
N ASN A 71 -2.69 -15.89 -9.54
CA ASN A 71 -2.65 -17.18 -10.27
C ASN A 71 -1.65 -17.21 -11.44
N ARG A 72 -1.16 -16.05 -11.90
CA ARG A 72 -0.12 -15.96 -12.93
C ARG A 72 1.29 -16.01 -12.34
N CYS A 73 1.43 -15.75 -11.03
CA CYS A 73 2.73 -15.70 -10.38
C CYS A 73 3.36 -17.09 -10.27
N ILE A 74 4.58 -17.23 -10.79
CA ILE A 74 5.38 -18.47 -10.70
C ILE A 74 6.45 -18.42 -9.59
N GLY A 75 6.44 -17.38 -8.75
CA GLY A 75 7.30 -17.32 -7.57
C GLY A 75 8.79 -17.04 -7.82
N THR A 76 9.16 -16.38 -8.92
CA THR A 76 10.57 -15.98 -9.17
C THR A 76 11.12 -14.97 -8.16
N ARG A 77 10.23 -14.21 -7.49
CA ARG A 77 10.53 -13.20 -6.46
C ARG A 77 11.37 -12.00 -6.92
N PHE A 78 11.71 -11.90 -8.21
CA PHE A 78 12.53 -10.79 -8.68
C PHE A 78 11.82 -9.43 -8.55
N CYS A 79 10.49 -9.41 -8.62
CA CYS A 79 9.67 -8.22 -8.34
C CYS A 79 9.77 -7.72 -6.89
N GLN A 80 10.14 -8.57 -5.93
CA GLN A 80 10.44 -8.17 -4.56
C GLN A 80 11.78 -7.43 -4.47
N ASN A 81 12.80 -7.96 -5.15
CA ASN A 81 14.14 -7.39 -5.15
C ASN A 81 14.17 -6.04 -5.86
N ASN A 82 13.46 -5.91 -6.98
CA ASN A 82 13.43 -4.67 -7.76
C ASN A 82 12.48 -3.60 -7.18
N CYS A 83 11.74 -3.91 -6.11
CA CYS A 83 10.88 -2.93 -5.46
C CYS A 83 11.69 -2.14 -4.43
N PRO A 84 11.93 -0.82 -4.62
CA PRO A 84 12.77 -0.03 -3.71
C PRO A 84 12.22 0.04 -2.28
N TYR A 85 10.91 -0.16 -2.14
CA TYR A 85 10.22 -0.09 -0.87
C TYR A 85 10.11 -1.45 -0.17
N HIS A 86 10.48 -2.56 -0.81
CA HIS A 86 10.29 -3.93 -0.26
C HIS A 86 8.87 -4.20 0.27
N VAL A 87 7.86 -3.82 -0.51
CA VAL A 87 6.42 -3.95 -0.18
C VAL A 87 5.73 -5.04 -1.00
N ARG A 88 6.52 -6.01 -1.45
CA ARG A 88 6.03 -7.25 -2.07
C ARG A 88 6.42 -8.40 -1.15
N PHE A 89 5.45 -9.24 -0.83
CA PHE A 89 5.57 -10.30 0.16
C PHE A 89 5.41 -11.66 -0.52
N PHE A 90 6.25 -12.62 -0.16
CA PHE A 90 6.23 -13.95 -0.78
C PHE A 90 5.58 -14.96 0.17
N ASN A 91 4.65 -15.75 -0.34
CA ASN A 91 4.12 -16.91 0.38
C ASN A 91 5.10 -18.06 0.29
N TRP A 92 5.89 -18.27 1.34
CA TRP A 92 6.87 -19.36 1.39
C TRP A 92 6.23 -20.73 1.56
N PHE A 93 5.18 -20.79 2.36
CA PHE A 93 4.48 -22.02 2.73
C PHE A 93 3.00 -21.89 2.42
N GLN A 94 2.30 -23.02 2.40
CA GLN A 94 0.86 -23.00 2.21
C GLN A 94 0.22 -22.31 3.41
N PRO A 95 -0.54 -21.22 3.20
CA PRO A 95 -1.21 -20.57 4.31
C PRO A 95 -2.37 -21.45 4.78
N VAL A 96 -2.45 -21.64 6.09
CA VAL A 96 -3.47 -22.44 6.75
C VAL A 96 -4.21 -21.54 7.73
N TRP A 97 -5.55 -21.60 7.68
CA TRP A 97 -6.40 -20.95 8.66
C TRP A 97 -7.02 -22.01 9.55
N PRO A 98 -7.12 -21.77 10.88
CA PRO A 98 -7.97 -22.56 11.74
C PRO A 98 -9.41 -22.59 11.20
N GLU A 99 -10.11 -23.70 11.38
CA GLU A 99 -11.48 -23.89 10.88
C GLU A 99 -12.43 -22.76 11.34
N ALA A 100 -12.30 -22.34 12.60
CA ALA A 100 -13.05 -21.22 13.17
C ALA A 100 -12.83 -19.89 12.44
N LEU A 101 -11.72 -19.73 11.72
CA LEU A 101 -11.37 -18.52 10.97
C LEU A 101 -11.73 -18.59 9.48
N HIS A 102 -12.27 -19.70 8.98
CA HIS A 102 -12.64 -19.80 7.56
C HIS A 102 -13.69 -18.74 7.15
N ASN A 103 -14.67 -18.48 8.01
CA ASN A 103 -15.70 -17.46 7.75
C ASN A 103 -15.19 -16.02 7.88
N HIS A 104 -13.96 -15.80 8.36
CA HIS A 104 -13.34 -14.47 8.40
C HIS A 104 -12.69 -14.09 7.06
N LEU A 105 -12.57 -15.05 6.14
CA LEU A 105 -12.00 -14.80 4.82
C LEU A 105 -13.00 -14.02 3.97
N ASN A 106 -12.54 -12.91 3.43
CA ASN A 106 -13.30 -12.08 2.50
C ASN A 106 -13.48 -12.83 1.16
N PRO A 107 -14.71 -13.06 0.70
CA PRO A 107 -14.97 -13.82 -0.52
C PRO A 107 -14.52 -13.11 -1.81
N ASP A 108 -14.38 -11.78 -1.79
CA ASP A 108 -13.98 -10.98 -2.95
C ASP A 108 -12.46 -10.92 -3.15
N VAL A 109 -11.68 -11.47 -2.21
CA VAL A 109 -10.22 -11.47 -2.27
C VAL A 109 -9.72 -12.90 -2.36
N THR A 110 -8.93 -13.18 -3.39
CA THR A 110 -8.30 -14.50 -3.55
C THR A 110 -7.54 -14.90 -2.28
N VAL A 111 -7.72 -16.12 -1.81
CA VAL A 111 -6.83 -16.76 -0.84
C VAL A 111 -5.63 -17.29 -1.64
N ARG A 112 -4.43 -16.85 -1.29
CA ARG A 112 -3.23 -17.14 -2.09
C ARG A 112 -2.66 -18.50 -1.67
N ASP A 113 -2.05 -19.18 -2.63
CA ASP A 113 -1.29 -20.43 -2.43
C ASP A 113 0.17 -20.12 -2.10
N ARG A 114 0.95 -21.15 -1.77
CA ARG A 114 2.42 -21.05 -1.67
C ARG A 114 3.03 -20.65 -3.02
N GLY A 115 4.21 -20.04 -2.97
CA GLY A 115 4.96 -19.68 -4.16
C GLY A 115 4.46 -18.42 -4.86
N ILE A 116 3.54 -17.67 -4.27
CA ILE A 116 2.91 -16.49 -4.90
C ILE A 116 3.34 -15.21 -4.19
N MET A 117 3.58 -14.17 -4.99
CA MET A 117 3.84 -12.80 -4.51
C MET A 117 2.55 -12.04 -4.26
N GLU A 118 2.57 -11.24 -3.20
CA GLU A 118 1.48 -10.37 -2.79
C GLU A 118 1.97 -8.95 -2.56
N LYS A 119 1.04 -8.01 -2.51
CA LYS A 119 1.30 -6.62 -2.14
C LYS A 119 -0.02 -5.92 -1.82
N CYS A 120 0.06 -4.70 -1.29
CA CYS A 120 -1.09 -3.80 -1.27
C CYS A 120 -1.59 -3.55 -2.71
N THR A 121 -2.89 -3.73 -2.93
CA THR A 121 -3.60 -3.51 -4.20
C THR A 121 -4.56 -2.32 -4.13
N PHE A 122 -4.37 -1.41 -3.16
CA PHE A 122 -5.34 -0.35 -2.82
C PHE A 122 -6.76 -0.89 -2.58
N CYS A 123 -6.84 -2.14 -2.11
CA CYS A 123 -8.09 -2.86 -1.94
C CYS A 123 -8.92 -2.89 -3.25
N ILE A 124 -8.33 -3.37 -4.34
CA ILE A 124 -8.97 -3.50 -5.66
C ILE A 124 -10.39 -4.11 -5.61
N GLN A 125 -10.66 -5.03 -4.68
CA GLN A 125 -11.98 -5.61 -4.48
C GLN A 125 -13.03 -4.57 -4.07
N ARG A 126 -12.63 -3.52 -3.34
CA ARG A 126 -13.50 -2.41 -2.93
C ARG A 126 -13.63 -1.38 -4.05
N ILE A 127 -12.57 -1.16 -4.83
CA ILE A 127 -12.61 -0.31 -6.03
C ILE A 127 -13.65 -0.86 -7.00
N ARG A 128 -13.53 -2.15 -7.36
CA ARG A 128 -14.49 -2.82 -8.26
C ARG A 128 -15.91 -2.81 -7.73
N ARG A 129 -16.11 -3.00 -6.41
CA ARG A 129 -17.43 -2.91 -5.81
C ARG A 129 -18.02 -1.49 -5.92
N GLY A 130 -17.25 -0.46 -5.56
CA GLY A 130 -17.71 0.93 -5.65
C GLY A 130 -18.05 1.35 -7.08
N GLU A 131 -17.25 0.93 -8.07
CA GLU A 131 -17.55 1.13 -9.49
C GLU A 131 -18.85 0.44 -9.90
N LEU A 132 -19.06 -0.81 -9.47
CA LEU A 132 -20.29 -1.55 -9.77
C LEU A 132 -21.53 -0.91 -9.14
N ASP A 133 -21.42 -0.42 -7.91
CA ASP A 133 -22.53 0.22 -7.21
C ASP A 133 -22.87 1.58 -7.85
N ALA A 134 -21.86 2.40 -8.19
CA ALA A 134 -22.07 3.64 -8.96
C ALA A 134 -22.71 3.37 -10.34
N SER A 135 -22.24 2.33 -11.04
CA SER A 135 -22.80 1.89 -12.32
C SER A 135 -24.27 1.46 -12.22
N ARG A 136 -24.62 0.71 -11.16
CA ARG A 136 -26.02 0.32 -10.86
C ARG A 136 -26.92 1.52 -10.61
N GLU A 137 -26.39 2.54 -9.95
CA GLU A 137 -27.08 3.81 -9.68
C GLU A 137 -27.06 4.77 -10.87
N ARG A 138 -26.43 4.40 -11.99
CA ARG A 138 -26.29 5.20 -13.22
C ARG A 138 -25.63 6.56 -12.97
N ARG A 139 -24.60 6.57 -12.14
CA ARG A 139 -23.78 7.75 -11.84
C ARG A 139 -22.31 7.41 -11.87
N ASP A 140 -21.48 8.43 -11.95
CA ASP A 140 -20.04 8.29 -11.78
C ASP A 140 -19.68 8.04 -10.32
N VAL A 141 -18.48 7.47 -10.11
CA VAL A 141 -17.88 7.28 -8.80
C VAL A 141 -17.56 8.66 -8.22
N ARG A 142 -17.93 8.87 -6.96
CA ARG A 142 -17.71 10.10 -6.21
C ARG A 142 -16.65 9.88 -5.15
N ASP A 143 -15.99 10.96 -4.74
CA ASP A 143 -15.10 10.91 -3.58
C ASP A 143 -15.88 10.41 -2.35
N GLY A 144 -15.30 9.46 -1.62
CA GLY A 144 -15.97 8.79 -0.51
C GLY A 144 -16.65 7.44 -0.84
N ASP A 145 -17.04 7.19 -2.10
CA ASP A 145 -17.70 5.90 -2.47
C ASP A 145 -16.78 4.69 -2.25
N ILE A 146 -15.47 4.89 -2.46
CA ILE A 146 -14.46 3.84 -2.33
C ILE A 146 -13.57 4.17 -1.14
N GLN A 147 -13.67 3.36 -0.09
CA GLN A 147 -12.82 3.44 1.10
C GLN A 147 -12.02 2.15 1.27
N PRO A 148 -10.70 2.14 0.99
CA PRO A 148 -9.83 1.01 1.28
C PRO A 148 -9.89 0.65 2.77
N ALA A 149 -9.59 -0.61 3.08
CA ALA A 149 -9.69 -1.11 4.46
C ALA A 149 -8.81 -0.33 5.44
N CYS A 150 -7.60 0.07 5.03
CA CYS A 150 -6.70 0.86 5.87
C CYS A 150 -7.20 2.29 6.11
N VAL A 151 -7.89 2.89 5.15
CA VAL A 151 -8.48 4.23 5.30
C VAL A 151 -9.67 4.17 6.25
N GLN A 152 -10.61 3.26 6.01
CA GLN A 152 -11.79 3.09 6.85
C GLN A 152 -11.44 2.74 8.31
N ALA A 153 -10.36 1.98 8.53
CA ALA A 153 -9.94 1.57 9.87
C ALA A 153 -9.14 2.64 10.62
N CYS A 154 -8.65 3.70 9.94
CA CYS A 154 -7.79 4.70 10.54
C CYS A 154 -8.63 5.68 11.39
N PRO A 155 -8.48 5.71 12.72
CA PRO A 155 -9.29 6.60 13.56
C PRO A 155 -8.87 8.08 13.45
N THR A 156 -7.66 8.34 12.95
CA THR A 156 -7.06 9.68 12.87
C THR A 156 -7.17 10.30 11.48
N ASP A 157 -7.93 9.70 10.56
CA ASP A 157 -8.09 10.15 9.16
C ASP A 157 -6.75 10.47 8.46
N THR A 158 -5.70 9.71 8.81
CA THR A 158 -4.34 9.96 8.32
C THR A 158 -4.14 9.48 6.89
N LEU A 159 -4.83 8.40 6.52
CA LEU A 159 -4.83 7.87 5.17
C LEU A 159 -6.02 8.44 4.44
N VAL A 160 -5.81 8.97 3.24
CA VAL A 160 -6.87 9.48 2.36
C VAL A 160 -6.72 8.82 1.01
N PHE A 161 -7.82 8.30 0.47
CA PHE A 161 -7.87 7.63 -0.82
C PHE A 161 -9.01 8.23 -1.65
N GLY A 162 -8.81 8.30 -2.97
CA GLY A 162 -9.72 8.93 -3.90
C GLY A 162 -9.10 9.01 -5.29
N ASP A 163 -9.90 9.50 -6.25
CA ASP A 163 -9.44 9.71 -7.63
C ASP A 163 -8.50 10.91 -7.70
N GLY A 164 -7.32 10.71 -8.27
CA GLY A 164 -6.33 11.77 -8.48
C GLY A 164 -6.59 12.64 -9.71
N ASN A 165 -7.49 12.22 -10.60
CA ASN A 165 -7.89 12.98 -11.78
C ASN A 165 -9.07 13.93 -11.50
N ASP A 166 -9.87 13.64 -10.46
CA ASP A 166 -10.92 14.53 -9.99
C ASP A 166 -10.29 15.70 -9.20
N PRO A 167 -10.35 16.95 -9.68
CA PRO A 167 -9.76 18.10 -8.99
C PRO A 167 -10.47 18.43 -7.68
N ASP A 168 -11.73 18.03 -7.51
CA ASP A 168 -12.52 18.30 -6.31
C ASP A 168 -12.30 17.28 -5.19
N SER A 169 -11.66 16.15 -5.49
CA SER A 169 -11.40 15.09 -4.52
C SER A 169 -10.48 15.54 -3.38
N ARG A 170 -10.68 14.96 -2.20
CA ARG A 170 -9.83 15.25 -1.03
C ARG A 170 -8.36 14.92 -1.30
N VAL A 171 -8.08 13.87 -2.08
CA VAL A 171 -6.71 13.48 -2.45
C VAL A 171 -6.07 14.53 -3.35
N SER A 172 -6.77 15.04 -4.37
CA SER A 172 -6.23 16.05 -5.28
C SER A 172 -5.88 17.35 -4.56
N LYS A 173 -6.71 17.77 -3.59
CA LYS A 173 -6.45 18.93 -2.72
C LYS A 173 -5.22 18.69 -1.83
N LEU A 174 -5.12 17.55 -1.16
CA LEU A 174 -3.97 17.22 -0.30
C LEU A 174 -2.67 17.01 -1.09
N LYS A 175 -2.77 16.54 -2.33
CA LYS A 175 -1.64 16.47 -3.26
C LYS A 175 -1.09 17.84 -3.60
N GLN A 176 -1.78 18.95 -3.35
CA GLN A 176 -1.27 20.31 -3.59
C GLN A 176 -0.69 20.98 -2.33
N ASP A 177 -0.80 20.36 -1.15
CA ASP A 177 -0.26 20.88 0.11
C ASP A 177 1.27 21.07 0.02
N GLU A 178 1.78 22.20 0.52
CA GLU A 178 3.22 22.54 0.49
C GLU A 178 4.09 21.52 1.25
N ARG A 179 3.51 20.79 2.19
CA ARG A 179 4.18 19.74 2.97
C ARG A 179 4.28 18.42 2.23
N ARG A 180 3.76 18.31 1.00
CA ARG A 180 3.82 17.06 0.24
C ARG A 180 5.26 16.60 0.03
N PHE A 181 5.45 15.29 0.06
CA PHE A 181 6.65 14.65 -0.45
C PHE A 181 6.34 13.24 -0.95
N LYS A 182 7.13 12.77 -1.91
CA LYS A 182 7.09 11.40 -2.42
C LYS A 182 8.26 10.61 -1.83
N LEU A 183 8.03 9.35 -1.44
CA LEU A 183 9.14 8.51 -0.96
C LEU A 183 10.10 8.20 -2.09
N MET A 184 11.40 8.33 -1.82
CA MET A 184 12.48 8.02 -2.77
C MET A 184 12.27 8.63 -4.17
N GLU A 185 11.84 9.89 -4.22
CA GLU A 185 11.49 10.58 -5.46
C GLU A 185 12.62 10.59 -6.50
N HIS A 186 13.88 10.64 -6.04
CA HIS A 186 15.08 10.60 -6.88
C HIS A 186 15.20 9.34 -7.76
N LEU A 187 14.47 8.26 -7.45
CA LEU A 187 14.46 7.04 -8.25
C LEU A 187 13.57 7.12 -9.51
N GLY A 188 12.77 8.19 -9.68
CA GLY A 188 11.94 8.37 -10.87
C GLY A 188 10.83 7.32 -11.05
N THR A 189 10.44 6.61 -9.97
CA THR A 189 9.40 5.57 -10.01
C THR A 189 7.97 6.12 -10.15
N ASP A 190 7.81 7.44 -10.14
CA ASP A 190 6.53 8.15 -10.19
C ASP A 190 5.44 7.57 -9.27
N VAL A 191 5.65 7.69 -7.96
CA VAL A 191 4.73 7.11 -6.98
C VAL A 191 3.37 7.82 -6.94
N ASN A 192 2.32 7.03 -6.70
CA ASN A 192 0.94 7.50 -6.55
C ASN A 192 0.56 7.84 -5.10
N VAL A 193 1.30 7.31 -4.12
CA VAL A 193 1.14 7.67 -2.71
C VAL A 193 1.96 8.92 -2.40
N THR A 194 1.29 9.94 -1.88
CA THR A 194 1.90 11.19 -1.42
C THR A 194 1.82 11.27 0.09
N TYR A 195 2.92 11.66 0.74
CA TYR A 195 2.99 11.83 2.19
C TYR A 195 3.00 13.31 2.52
N LEU A 196 2.51 13.66 3.71
CA LEU A 196 2.60 15.02 4.24
C LEU A 196 3.64 15.05 5.36
N LYS A 197 4.53 16.05 5.33
CA LYS A 197 5.51 16.25 6.40
C LYS A 197 4.78 16.53 7.72
N LYS A 198 5.28 15.90 8.78
CA LYS A 198 4.87 16.20 10.16
C LYS A 198 5.30 17.63 10.49
N VAL A 199 4.39 18.41 11.08
CA VAL A 199 4.71 19.73 11.64
C VAL A 199 5.01 19.51 13.13
N ASP A 200 6.21 19.89 13.57
CA ASP A 200 6.59 19.89 14.97
C ASP A 200 6.63 21.33 15.46
N LEU A 201 5.68 21.70 16.33
CA LEU A 201 5.53 23.05 16.86
C LEU A 201 6.69 23.46 17.78
N GLU A 202 7.42 22.48 18.32
CA GLU A 202 8.54 22.70 19.23
C GLU A 202 9.90 22.59 18.53
N ALA A 203 9.91 22.41 17.20
CA ALA A 203 11.15 22.39 16.44
C ALA A 203 11.81 23.78 16.53
N LYS A 204 12.92 23.87 17.28
CA LYS A 204 13.77 25.06 17.27
C LYS A 204 14.26 25.27 15.85
N GLU A 205 14.02 26.45 15.27
CA GLU A 205 14.62 26.82 13.98
C GLU A 205 16.13 26.57 14.06
N LYS A 206 16.62 25.56 13.35
CA LYS A 206 18.04 25.50 13.05
C LYS A 206 18.25 26.60 12.01
N ALA A 207 18.88 27.69 12.41
CA ALA A 207 19.42 28.66 11.48
C ALA A 207 20.24 27.90 10.44
N HIS A 208 19.73 27.82 9.22
CA HIS A 208 20.48 27.32 8.09
C HIS A 208 21.58 28.34 7.82
N ALA A 209 22.81 28.02 8.25
CA ALA A 209 24.02 28.70 7.81
C ALA A 209 24.45 28.15 6.45
#